data_AF-A0A0C3PB65-F1
#
_entry.id   AF-A0A0C3PB65-F1
#
_cell.length_a   1.000
_cell.length_b   1.000
_cell.length_c   1.000
_cell.angle_alpha   90.00
_cell.angle_beta   90.00
_cell.angle_gamma   90.00
#
_symmetry.space_group_name_H-M   'P 1'
#
loop_
_entity.id
_entity.type
_entity.pdbx_description
1 polymer ?
#
loop_
_entity_poly.entity_id
_entity_poly.type
_entity_poly.pdbx_seq_one_letter_code
_entity_poly.pdbx_strand_id
1 'polypeptide(L)'
;GRLGCGRATPYDAEMAALARGLKEVLRDLPATVNDVHVFADNQAALTSILAAGSGPAQMLSVAACATIRPWLQQSSMHRLHMHWVPGHRGVYWNGVVDKDAGRAAAEPSEEVSFALARQQVTAQTYTAWRADMAKPGYKGRSNMLHHSQFDRCKHTAANWFLKRAGRDSTYFARLVRFTSGHFPHGAFRERFEFEGNRRCWCGGCAVESRDHIWFDCELWIRKHRPPDEEIERRRRGDHRRNALDLDWRESPVNIDDVAEFLQLNPAAATFQWLELVDRAYADRDEGTGETVNTFKADMHTKVRKRAYERWTQAHPTR
;
A
#
# COMPACT_ATOMS: atom_id res chain seq x y z
N GLY A 1 30.84 15.07 29.46
CA GLY A 1 29.99 14.03 30.09
C GLY A 1 29.55 13.05 29.04
N ARG A 2 29.34 11.78 29.40
CA ARG A 2 28.72 10.77 28.52
C ARG A 2 27.23 11.11 28.39
N LEU A 3 26.68 11.07 27.17
CA LEU A 3 25.31 11.49 26.87
C LEU A 3 24.55 10.33 26.24
N GLY A 4 23.40 10.01 26.81
CA GLY A 4 22.43 9.07 26.26
C GLY A 4 21.16 9.79 25.85
N CYS A 5 20.56 9.41 24.72
CA CYS A 5 19.27 9.91 24.26
C CYS A 5 18.12 8.92 24.56
N GLY A 6 18.31 8.02 25.54
CA GLY A 6 17.39 6.92 25.81
C GLY A 6 17.24 5.98 24.62
N ARG A 7 16.06 5.34 24.51
CA ARG A 7 15.73 4.45 23.40
C ARG A 7 15.19 5.28 22.24
N ALA A 8 16.05 5.60 21.28
CA ALA A 8 15.71 6.47 20.16
C ALA A 8 16.05 5.83 18.80
N THR A 9 15.50 6.38 17.72
CA THR A 9 15.97 6.02 16.37
C THR A 9 17.36 6.62 16.14
N PRO A 10 18.18 6.09 15.21
CA PRO A 10 19.46 6.71 14.86
C PRO A 10 19.31 8.19 14.48
N TYR A 11 18.25 8.54 13.75
CA TYR A 11 17.96 9.93 13.41
C TYR A 11 17.73 10.82 14.65
N ASP A 12 16.94 10.36 15.61
CA ASP A 12 16.68 11.12 16.85
C ASP A 12 17.96 11.28 17.68
N ALA A 13 18.81 10.25 17.72
CA ALA A 13 20.10 10.29 18.40
C ALA A 13 21.03 11.33 17.78
N GLU A 14 21.11 11.37 16.45
CA GLU A 14 21.89 12.38 15.70
C GLU A 14 21.37 13.79 15.95
N MET A 15 20.04 13.99 15.95
CA MET A 15 19.44 15.28 16.28
C MET A 15 19.77 15.73 17.71
N ALA A 16 19.80 14.79 18.66
CA ALA A 16 20.14 15.07 20.06
C ALA A 16 21.62 15.42 20.21
N ALA A 17 22.50 14.69 19.53
CA ALA A 17 23.93 14.95 19.48
C ALA A 17 24.23 16.35 18.91
N LEU A 18 23.60 16.72 17.80
CA LEU A 18 23.74 18.04 17.19
C LEU A 18 23.23 19.16 18.13
N ALA A 19 22.00 19.04 18.64
CA ALA A 19 21.43 20.05 19.54
C ALA A 19 22.30 20.25 20.79
N ARG A 20 22.82 19.16 21.37
CA ARG A 20 23.67 19.22 22.55
C ARG A 20 25.06 19.74 22.22
N GLY A 21 25.67 19.29 21.13
CA GLY A 21 26.98 19.77 20.67
C GLY A 21 26.98 21.28 20.44
N LEU A 22 25.93 21.80 19.81
CA LEU A 22 25.72 23.24 19.62
C LEU A 22 25.59 23.99 20.94
N LYS A 23 24.85 23.44 21.92
CA LYS A 23 24.73 24.04 23.25
C LYS A 23 26.05 24.07 24.00
N GLU A 24 26.81 22.97 23.98
CA GLU A 24 28.08 22.88 24.70
C GLU A 24 29.15 23.77 24.05
N VAL A 25 29.25 23.80 22.72
CA VAL A 25 30.25 24.62 22.04
C VAL A 25 30.00 26.11 22.26
N LEU A 26 28.73 26.54 22.28
CA LEU A 26 28.36 27.94 22.49
C LEU A 26 28.45 28.39 23.95
N ARG A 27 28.39 27.46 24.93
CA ARG A 27 28.51 27.80 26.35
C ARG A 27 29.87 28.42 26.68
N ASP A 28 30.93 27.83 26.12
CA ASP A 28 32.31 28.14 26.49
C ASP A 28 33.08 28.80 25.33
N LEU A 29 32.37 29.38 24.34
CA LEU A 29 32.97 29.94 23.14
C LEU A 29 33.72 31.26 23.44
N PRO A 30 35.00 31.40 23.07
CA PRO A 30 35.72 32.67 23.21
C PRO A 30 35.10 33.77 22.33
N ALA A 31 35.08 35.01 22.84
CA ALA A 31 34.52 36.17 22.12
C ALA A 31 35.24 36.50 20.79
N THR A 32 36.43 35.95 20.55
CA THR A 32 37.20 36.11 19.32
C THR A 32 36.75 35.16 18.20
N VAL A 33 35.93 34.15 18.50
CA VAL A 33 35.48 33.15 17.53
C VAL A 33 34.26 33.65 16.78
N ASN A 34 34.38 33.79 15.47
CA ASN A 34 33.28 34.16 14.58
C ASN A 34 32.66 32.97 13.84
N ASP A 35 33.38 31.86 13.72
CA ASP A 35 32.97 30.73 12.89
C ASP A 35 32.87 29.44 13.72
N VAL A 36 31.71 28.79 13.65
CA VAL A 36 31.49 27.46 14.22
C VAL A 36 31.25 26.49 13.07
N HIS A 37 32.05 25.42 13.01
CA HIS A 37 31.93 24.37 12.00
C HIS A 37 31.43 23.07 12.63
N VAL A 38 30.31 22.57 12.13
CA VAL A 38 29.69 21.31 12.57
C VAL A 38 29.81 20.28 11.45
N PHE A 39 30.30 19.10 11.77
CA PHE A 39 30.45 17.98 10.84
C PHE A 39 29.59 16.81 11.31
N ALA A 40 28.79 16.22 10.43
CA ALA A 40 28.03 15.01 10.72
C ALA A 40 27.77 14.19 9.46
N ASP A 41 27.55 12.88 9.60
CA ASP A 41 27.31 11.97 8.49
C ASP A 41 25.83 11.70 8.20
N ASN A 42 24.94 12.12 9.10
CA ASN A 42 23.51 12.11 8.87
C ASN A 42 23.04 13.41 8.19
N GLN A 43 22.99 13.38 6.85
CA GLN A 43 22.52 14.51 6.04
C GLN A 43 21.10 14.96 6.39
N ALA A 44 20.19 14.02 6.71
CA ALA A 44 18.82 14.35 7.09
C ALA A 44 18.80 15.16 8.40
N ALA A 45 19.59 14.77 9.40
CA ALA A 45 19.69 15.49 10.66
C ALA A 45 20.30 16.90 10.48
N LEU A 46 21.38 17.03 9.70
CA LEU A 46 21.99 18.33 9.38
C LEU A 46 21.01 19.30 8.72
N THR A 47 20.24 18.82 7.74
CA THR A 47 19.24 19.65 7.05
C THR A 47 18.06 20.02 7.95
N SER A 48 17.77 19.23 8.98
CA SER A 48 16.56 19.40 9.80
C SER A 48 16.80 20.14 11.12
N ILE A 49 18.02 20.10 11.67
CA ILE A 49 18.30 20.57 13.04
C ILE A 49 17.98 22.06 13.24
N LEU A 50 18.07 22.90 12.21
CA LEU A 50 17.71 24.33 12.28
C LEU A 50 16.38 24.70 11.61
N ALA A 51 15.62 23.73 11.09
CA ALA A 51 14.38 24.01 10.38
C ALA A 51 13.23 24.41 11.31
N ALA A 52 13.21 23.86 12.54
CA ALA A 52 12.15 24.04 13.55
C ALA A 52 10.70 23.75 13.08
N GLY A 53 10.54 23.11 11.92
CA GLY A 53 9.24 22.72 11.37
C GLY A 53 8.64 21.51 12.09
N SER A 54 7.36 21.24 11.80
CA SER A 54 6.67 20.06 12.32
C SER A 54 7.32 18.77 11.79
N GLY A 55 7.79 17.90 12.69
CA GLY A 55 8.44 16.66 12.30
C GLY A 55 9.03 15.86 13.47
N PRO A 56 9.66 14.70 13.18
CA PRO A 56 10.42 13.95 14.18
C PRO A 56 11.50 14.84 14.82
N ALA A 57 11.75 14.63 16.11
CA ALA A 57 12.75 15.39 16.88
C ALA A 57 12.55 16.93 16.86
N GLN A 58 11.32 17.45 16.62
CA GLN A 58 11.04 18.89 16.57
C GLN A 58 11.55 19.64 17.80
N MET A 59 11.35 19.09 19.01
CA MET A 59 11.83 19.72 20.24
C MET A 59 13.35 19.94 20.26
N LEU A 60 14.12 19.02 19.67
CA LEU A 60 15.58 19.14 19.56
C LEU A 60 15.97 20.23 18.57
N SER A 61 15.23 20.35 17.46
CA SER A 61 15.43 21.45 16.51
C SER A 61 15.08 22.81 17.12
N VAL A 62 13.97 22.91 17.85
CA VAL A 62 13.58 24.13 18.59
C VAL A 62 14.64 24.50 19.62
N ALA A 63 15.15 23.53 20.38
CA ALA A 63 16.21 23.75 21.36
C ALA A 63 17.52 24.22 20.72
N ALA A 64 17.92 23.62 19.59
CA ALA A 64 19.09 24.04 18.82
C ALA A 64 18.94 25.49 18.32
N CYS A 65 17.79 25.81 17.71
CA CYS A 65 17.46 27.17 17.26
C CYS A 65 17.47 28.19 18.40
N ALA A 66 16.88 27.85 19.55
CA ALA A 66 16.87 28.72 20.73
C ALA A 66 18.29 28.95 21.29
N THR A 67 19.18 27.97 21.15
CA THR A 67 20.58 28.05 21.57
C THR A 67 21.40 28.92 20.62
N ILE A 68 21.29 28.70 19.31
CA ILE A 68 22.14 29.36 18.31
C ILE A 68 21.71 30.80 18.03
N ARG A 69 20.40 31.08 18.05
CA ARG A 69 19.85 32.37 17.64
C ARG A 69 20.45 33.56 18.40
N PRO A 70 20.58 33.53 19.74
CA PRO A 70 21.20 34.63 20.48
C PRO A 70 22.65 34.89 20.03
N TRP A 71 23.44 33.83 19.80
CA TRP A 71 24.82 33.99 19.34
C TRP A 71 24.88 34.61 17.93
N LEU A 72 24.08 34.13 16.97
CA LEU A 72 24.04 34.73 15.63
C LEU A 72 23.56 36.19 15.63
N GLN A 73 22.72 36.59 16.58
CA GLN A 73 22.21 37.96 16.69
C GLN A 73 23.21 38.95 17.32
N GLN A 74 24.24 38.46 18.02
CA GLN A 74 25.25 39.32 18.66
C GLN A 74 26.19 40.00 17.66
N SER A 75 26.41 39.40 16.48
CA SER A 75 27.32 39.94 15.48
C SER A 75 26.99 39.43 14.08
N SER A 76 27.02 40.32 13.09
CA SER A 76 26.88 39.95 11.67
C SER A 76 28.07 39.15 11.13
N MET A 77 29.18 39.08 11.88
CA MET A 77 30.34 38.26 11.54
C MET A 77 30.17 36.81 11.95
N HIS A 78 29.25 36.50 12.89
CA HIS A 78 29.04 35.15 13.37
C HIS A 78 28.44 34.26 12.29
N ARG A 79 29.08 33.12 12.03
CA ARG A 79 28.68 32.14 11.01
C ARG A 79 28.69 30.73 11.58
N LEU A 80 27.61 30.01 11.29
CA LEU A 80 27.49 28.58 11.56
C LEU A 80 27.56 27.82 10.25
N HIS A 81 28.56 26.96 10.11
CA HIS A 81 28.78 26.15 8.91
C HIS A 81 28.46 24.69 9.22
N MET A 82 27.60 24.08 8.41
CA MET A 82 27.22 22.67 8.55
C MET A 82 27.76 21.87 7.36
N HIS A 83 28.58 20.87 7.67
CA HIS A 83 29.29 20.06 6.70
C HIS A 83 28.83 18.62 6.80
N TRP A 84 28.26 18.10 5.72
CA TRP A 84 28.04 16.67 5.62
C TRP A 84 29.37 15.95 5.32
N VAL A 85 29.64 14.89 6.07
CA VAL A 85 30.80 14.01 5.86
C VAL A 85 30.35 12.57 5.62
N PRO A 86 31.03 11.80 4.77
CA PRO A 86 30.61 10.42 4.53
C PRO A 86 30.97 9.50 5.71
N GLY A 87 29.96 8.81 6.25
CA GLY A 87 30.14 7.80 7.29
C GLY A 87 30.97 6.59 6.82
N HIS A 88 31.79 6.03 7.71
CA HIS A 88 32.64 4.85 7.48
C HIS A 88 33.57 4.91 6.23
N ARG A 89 33.93 6.10 5.74
CA ARG A 89 34.84 6.29 4.58
C ARG A 89 36.24 6.75 4.95
N GLY A 90 36.72 6.44 6.16
CA GLY A 90 38.08 6.75 6.59
C GLY A 90 38.32 8.21 7.02
N VAL A 91 37.26 9.00 7.22
CA VAL A 91 37.37 10.32 7.86
C VAL A 91 37.69 10.12 9.35
N TYR A 92 38.94 10.39 9.74
CA TYR A 92 39.47 10.07 11.06
C TYR A 92 38.58 10.57 12.20
N TRP A 93 38.28 11.87 12.24
CA TRP A 93 37.50 12.47 13.33
C TRP A 93 36.04 11.97 13.37
N ASN A 94 35.41 11.70 12.22
CA ASN A 94 34.09 11.08 12.18
C ASN A 94 34.14 9.67 12.79
N GLY A 95 35.17 8.88 12.46
CA GLY A 95 35.37 7.55 13.02
C GLY A 95 35.69 7.56 14.53
N VAL A 96 36.29 8.62 15.05
CA VAL A 96 36.48 8.81 16.50
C VAL A 96 35.13 9.06 17.17
N VAL A 97 34.33 10.00 16.64
CA VAL A 97 33.00 10.34 17.18
C VAL A 97 32.05 9.16 17.12
N ASP A 98 32.00 8.41 16.01
CA ASP A 98 31.17 7.21 15.86
C ASP A 98 31.51 6.13 16.90
N LYS A 99 32.81 5.89 17.13
CA LYS A 99 33.27 4.97 18.18
C LYS A 99 32.89 5.45 19.58
N ASP A 100 33.02 6.75 19.84
CA ASP A 100 32.66 7.33 21.13
C ASP A 100 31.14 7.27 21.37
N ALA A 101 30.33 7.50 20.34
CA ALA A 101 28.88 7.33 20.39
C ALA A 101 28.49 5.86 20.64
N GLY A 102 29.15 4.89 20.00
CA GLY A 102 28.92 3.46 20.23
C GLY A 102 29.40 2.95 21.59
N ARG A 103 30.39 3.61 22.20
CA ARG A 103 30.93 3.29 23.53
C ARG A 103 30.25 4.03 24.67
N ALA A 104 29.44 5.04 24.35
CA ALA A 104 28.64 5.73 25.33
C ALA A 104 27.63 4.74 25.92
N ALA A 105 27.98 4.12 27.05
CA ALA A 105 27.01 3.59 27.97
C ALA A 105 26.17 4.79 28.45
N ALA A 106 25.12 5.09 27.69
CA ALA A 106 24.05 5.95 28.12
C ALA A 106 23.56 5.43 29.47
N GLU A 107 23.31 6.34 30.43
CA GLU A 107 22.51 5.91 31.57
C GLU A 107 21.20 5.33 31.04
N PRO A 108 20.77 4.15 31.53
CA PRO A 108 19.54 3.54 31.07
C PRO A 108 18.39 4.50 31.35
N SER A 109 17.86 5.12 30.30
CA SER A 109 16.61 5.86 30.34
C SER A 109 15.52 4.97 29.79
N GLU A 110 14.41 4.90 30.52
CA GLU A 110 13.19 4.23 30.07
C GLU A 110 12.45 5.04 29.01
N GLU A 111 12.84 6.30 28.78
CA GLU A 111 12.24 7.15 27.77
C GLU A 111 12.50 6.62 26.36
N VAL A 112 11.42 6.56 25.57
CA VAL A 112 11.42 6.10 24.19
C VAL A 112 11.04 7.27 23.29
N SER A 113 11.80 7.51 22.23
CA SER A 113 11.43 8.54 21.25
C SER A 113 10.12 8.16 20.58
N PHE A 114 9.26 9.15 20.28
CA PHE A 114 7.98 8.90 19.61
C PHE A 114 8.16 8.15 18.28
N ALA A 115 9.22 8.46 17.52
CA ALA A 115 9.52 7.77 16.28
C ALA A 115 9.87 6.29 16.51
N LEU A 116 10.66 5.97 17.54
CA LEU A 116 10.99 4.58 17.88
C LEU A 116 9.75 3.83 18.38
N ALA A 117 8.94 4.45 19.24
CA ALA A 117 7.69 3.85 19.72
C ALA A 117 6.75 3.51 18.54
N ARG A 118 6.57 4.46 17.61
CA ARG A 118 5.78 4.25 16.39
C ARG A 118 6.36 3.15 15.51
N GLN A 119 7.69 3.09 15.34
CA GLN A 119 8.35 2.03 14.58
C GLN A 119 8.10 0.64 15.20
N GLN A 120 8.22 0.54 16.52
CA GLN A 120 8.00 -0.71 17.26
C GLN A 120 6.55 -1.17 17.17
N VAL A 121 5.59 -0.29 17.44
CA VAL A 121 4.15 -0.59 17.30
C VAL A 121 3.85 -1.02 15.87
N THR A 122 4.35 -0.30 14.87
CA THR A 122 4.17 -0.66 13.46
C THR A 122 4.72 -2.05 13.15
N ALA A 123 5.93 -2.38 13.62
CA ALA A 123 6.55 -3.68 13.41
C ALA A 123 5.77 -4.81 14.09
N GLN A 124 5.29 -4.58 15.32
CA GLN A 124 4.46 -5.53 16.06
C GLN A 124 3.13 -5.76 15.35
N THR A 125 2.43 -4.69 14.95
CA THR A 125 1.17 -4.78 14.21
C THR A 125 1.34 -5.55 12.89
N TYR A 126 2.40 -5.29 12.13
CA TYR A 126 2.67 -6.07 10.90
C TYR A 126 2.97 -7.53 11.18
N THR A 127 3.59 -7.84 12.31
CA THR A 127 3.87 -9.23 12.71
C THR A 127 2.59 -9.95 13.10
N ALA A 128 1.72 -9.30 13.89
CA ALA A 128 0.40 -9.83 14.21
C ALA A 128 -0.46 -10.02 12.95
N TRP A 129 -0.50 -9.01 12.07
CA TRP A 129 -1.20 -9.07 10.78
C TRP A 129 -0.74 -10.26 9.93
N ARG A 130 0.56 -10.47 9.78
CA ARG A 130 1.11 -11.61 9.03
C ARG A 130 0.73 -12.95 9.67
N ALA A 131 0.74 -13.03 11.00
CA ALA A 131 0.31 -14.22 11.72
C ALA A 131 -1.18 -14.53 11.51
N ASP A 132 -2.05 -13.51 11.51
CA ASP A 132 -3.47 -13.68 11.21
C ASP A 132 -3.70 -14.07 9.75
N MET A 133 -3.05 -13.41 8.81
CA MET A 133 -3.10 -13.74 7.39
C MET A 133 -2.61 -15.15 7.08
N ALA A 134 -1.80 -15.78 7.93
CA ALA A 134 -1.40 -17.17 7.79
C ALA A 134 -2.53 -18.18 8.14
N LYS A 135 -3.53 -17.78 8.95
CA LYS A 135 -4.60 -18.65 9.44
C LYS A 135 -5.65 -18.93 8.35
N PRO A 136 -5.97 -20.19 8.01
CA PRO A 136 -6.96 -20.52 6.99
C PRO A 136 -8.34 -19.89 7.19
N GLY A 137 -8.81 -19.76 8.44
CA GLY A 137 -10.09 -19.11 8.74
C GLY A 137 -10.11 -17.61 8.46
N TYR A 138 -8.96 -16.94 8.57
CA TYR A 138 -8.82 -15.51 8.28
C TYR A 138 -8.65 -15.24 6.78
N LYS A 139 -7.99 -16.16 6.07
CA LYS A 139 -7.75 -16.10 4.60
C LYS A 139 -9.04 -16.12 3.78
N GLY A 140 -10.11 -16.71 4.31
CA GLY A 140 -11.28 -17.07 3.52
C GLY A 140 -10.95 -18.19 2.52
N ARG A 141 -11.96 -18.63 1.75
CA ARG A 141 -11.84 -19.75 0.81
C ARG A 141 -11.74 -19.32 -0.66
N SER A 142 -11.84 -18.02 -0.97
CA SER A 142 -12.00 -17.56 -2.35
C SER A 142 -11.46 -16.15 -2.56
N ASN A 143 -10.14 -15.97 -2.50
CA ASN A 143 -9.50 -14.71 -2.88
C ASN A 143 -8.73 -14.90 -4.20
N MET A 144 -8.93 -13.99 -5.16
CA MET A 144 -8.14 -14.00 -6.41
C MET A 144 -6.70 -13.53 -6.18
N LEU A 145 -6.47 -12.82 -5.09
CA LEU A 145 -5.24 -12.11 -4.78
C LEU A 145 -4.28 -12.95 -3.95
N HIS A 146 -2.99 -12.72 -4.19
CA HIS A 146 -1.92 -13.35 -3.41
C HIS A 146 -1.79 -12.72 -2.03
N HIS A 147 -1.41 -13.51 -1.04
CA HIS A 147 -1.23 -13.03 0.35
C HIS A 147 -0.13 -11.96 0.45
N SER A 148 0.95 -12.08 -0.34
CA SER A 148 2.02 -11.07 -0.43
C SER A 148 1.53 -9.67 -0.86
N GLN A 149 0.38 -9.60 -1.55
CA GLN A 149 -0.26 -8.34 -1.96
C GLN A 149 -0.98 -7.65 -0.79
N PHE A 150 -1.29 -8.39 0.29
CA PHE A 150 -1.89 -7.89 1.52
C PHE A 150 -0.91 -7.79 2.68
N ASP A 151 0.29 -8.36 2.58
CA ASP A 151 1.31 -8.33 3.64
C ASP A 151 1.73 -6.91 4.05
N ARG A 152 1.49 -5.92 3.18
CA ARG A 152 1.76 -4.52 3.47
C ARG A 152 0.50 -3.67 3.26
N CYS A 153 -0.37 -3.64 4.28
CA CYS A 153 -1.43 -2.64 4.40
C CYS A 153 -0.83 -1.22 4.54
N LYS A 154 -0.43 -0.64 3.42
CA LYS A 154 0.00 0.76 3.34
C LYS A 154 -1.23 1.66 3.15
N HIS A 155 -1.35 2.68 3.98
CA HIS A 155 -2.39 3.72 3.86
C HIS A 155 -2.01 4.82 2.86
N THR A 156 -0.88 4.68 2.16
CA THR A 156 -0.37 5.66 1.20
C THR A 156 -0.54 5.16 -0.24
N ALA A 157 -0.29 6.03 -1.22
CA ALA A 157 -0.28 5.68 -2.65
C ALA A 157 0.78 4.63 -3.05
N ALA A 158 1.62 4.18 -2.10
CA ALA A 158 2.46 3.00 -2.28
C ALA A 158 1.66 1.67 -2.24
N ASN A 159 0.39 1.70 -1.83
CA ASN A 159 -0.55 0.60 -1.97
C ASN A 159 -1.17 0.62 -3.39
N TRP A 160 -1.15 -0.52 -4.09
CA TRP A 160 -1.63 -0.62 -5.46
C TRP A 160 -3.12 -0.26 -5.60
N PHE A 161 -4.00 -0.68 -4.66
CA PHE A 161 -5.42 -0.36 -4.71
C PHE A 161 -5.67 1.14 -4.57
N LEU A 162 -4.99 1.79 -3.62
CA LEU A 162 -5.11 3.23 -3.43
C LEU A 162 -4.56 4.00 -4.63
N LYS A 163 -3.46 3.54 -5.24
CA LYS A 163 -2.91 4.13 -6.47
C LYS A 163 -3.85 3.96 -7.67
N ARG A 164 -4.44 2.77 -7.84
CA ARG A 164 -5.24 2.41 -9.02
C ARG A 164 -6.69 2.93 -8.95
N ALA A 165 -7.29 2.87 -7.77
CA ALA A 165 -8.72 3.12 -7.58
C ALA A 165 -9.04 4.10 -6.44
N GLY A 166 -8.04 4.60 -5.69
CA GLY A 166 -8.28 5.43 -4.49
C GLY A 166 -8.94 6.79 -4.75
N ARG A 167 -9.10 7.20 -6.01
CA ARG A 167 -9.82 8.42 -6.41
C ARG A 167 -11.30 8.18 -6.77
N ASP A 168 -11.72 6.93 -6.92
CA ASP A 168 -13.09 6.55 -7.27
C ASP A 168 -13.56 5.45 -6.32
N SER A 169 -14.40 5.85 -5.36
CA SER A 169 -14.93 4.94 -4.33
C SER A 169 -15.79 3.82 -4.92
N THR A 170 -16.48 4.06 -6.03
CA THR A 170 -17.33 3.06 -6.69
C THR A 170 -16.47 2.02 -7.37
N TYR A 171 -15.47 2.45 -8.13
CA TYR A 171 -14.52 1.53 -8.76
C TYR A 171 -13.70 0.76 -7.72
N PHE A 172 -13.24 1.43 -6.65
CA PHE A 172 -12.54 0.79 -5.55
C PHE A 172 -13.40 -0.31 -4.90
N ALA A 173 -14.66 -0.01 -4.59
CA ALA A 173 -15.56 -0.99 -4.00
C ALA A 173 -15.83 -2.18 -4.92
N ARG A 174 -15.98 -1.95 -6.23
CA ARG A 174 -16.14 -3.04 -7.23
C ARG A 174 -14.90 -3.92 -7.30
N LEU A 175 -13.71 -3.30 -7.31
CA LEU A 175 -12.43 -4.00 -7.34
C LEU A 175 -12.23 -4.87 -6.09
N VAL A 176 -12.50 -4.34 -4.89
CA VAL A 176 -12.43 -5.11 -3.63
C VAL A 176 -13.46 -6.24 -3.61
N ARG A 177 -14.71 -5.97 -3.99
CA ARG A 177 -15.75 -6.99 -4.00
C ARG A 177 -15.44 -8.12 -4.98
N PHE A 178 -15.01 -7.78 -6.20
CA PHE A 178 -14.67 -8.78 -7.21
C PHE A 178 -13.48 -9.63 -6.77
N THR A 179 -12.39 -8.99 -6.33
CA THR A 179 -11.16 -9.69 -5.90
C THR A 179 -11.37 -10.59 -4.69
N SER A 180 -12.20 -10.18 -3.74
CA SER A 180 -12.58 -10.97 -2.57
C SER A 180 -13.73 -11.97 -2.82
N GLY A 181 -14.37 -11.93 -3.99
CA GLY A 181 -15.57 -12.73 -4.26
C GLY A 181 -16.79 -12.35 -3.40
N HIS A 182 -16.79 -11.17 -2.78
CA HIS A 182 -17.90 -10.65 -1.96
C HIS A 182 -18.79 -9.70 -2.76
N PHE A 183 -19.42 -10.22 -3.81
CA PHE A 183 -20.48 -9.53 -4.56
C PHE A 183 -21.59 -10.53 -4.90
N PRO A 184 -22.82 -10.08 -5.19
CA PRO A 184 -23.99 -10.94 -5.10
C PRO A 184 -24.23 -11.83 -6.33
N HIS A 185 -23.18 -12.44 -6.88
CA HIS A 185 -23.32 -13.48 -7.89
C HIS A 185 -24.04 -14.72 -7.32
N GLY A 186 -24.46 -15.65 -8.19
CA GLY A 186 -25.24 -16.83 -7.81
C GLY A 186 -24.65 -17.64 -6.64
N ALA A 187 -23.37 -18.00 -6.69
CA ALA A 187 -22.71 -18.74 -5.62
C ALA A 187 -22.57 -17.93 -4.30
N PHE A 188 -22.55 -16.60 -4.36
CA PHE A 188 -22.62 -15.77 -3.16
C PHE A 188 -24.03 -15.82 -2.56
N ARG A 189 -25.07 -15.66 -3.38
CA ARG A 189 -26.46 -15.76 -2.95
C ARG A 189 -26.75 -17.13 -2.33
N GLU A 190 -26.27 -18.20 -2.94
CA GLU A 190 -26.39 -19.56 -2.41
C GLU A 190 -25.70 -19.71 -1.05
N ARG A 191 -24.44 -19.26 -0.93
CA ARG A 191 -23.66 -19.35 0.32
C ARG A 191 -24.30 -18.60 1.48
N PHE A 192 -24.94 -17.46 1.21
CA PHE A 192 -25.55 -16.59 2.23
C PHE A 192 -27.08 -16.72 2.28
N GLU A 193 -27.66 -17.69 1.57
CA GLU A 193 -29.10 -17.96 1.54
C GLU A 193 -29.96 -16.75 1.12
N PHE A 194 -29.44 -15.91 0.23
CA PHE A 194 -30.20 -14.82 -0.36
C PHE A 194 -31.11 -15.30 -1.49
N GLU A 195 -32.28 -14.69 -1.59
CA GLU A 195 -33.23 -14.89 -2.68
C GLU A 195 -32.73 -14.29 -4.01
N GLY A 196 -33.37 -14.71 -5.11
CA GLY A 196 -33.10 -14.22 -6.47
C GLY A 196 -32.43 -15.24 -7.38
N ASN A 197 -32.22 -14.88 -8.65
CA ASN A 197 -31.61 -15.73 -9.64
C ASN A 197 -30.15 -16.06 -9.26
N ARG A 198 -29.78 -17.32 -9.48
CA ARG A 198 -28.42 -17.81 -9.28
C ARG A 198 -27.72 -18.14 -10.59
N ARG A 199 -28.44 -18.13 -11.71
CA ARG A 199 -27.95 -18.52 -13.04
C ARG A 199 -27.20 -17.36 -13.70
N CYS A 200 -26.16 -17.67 -14.48
CA CYS A 200 -25.52 -16.65 -15.31
C CYS A 200 -26.36 -16.42 -16.57
N TRP A 201 -26.45 -15.16 -17.03
CA TRP A 201 -27.15 -14.77 -18.27
C TRP A 201 -26.65 -15.51 -19.52
N CYS A 202 -25.43 -16.06 -19.50
CA CYS A 202 -24.88 -16.83 -20.60
C CYS A 202 -25.56 -18.21 -20.78
N GLY A 203 -26.24 -18.72 -19.75
CA GLY A 203 -26.82 -20.07 -19.73
C GLY A 203 -25.82 -21.22 -19.60
N GLY A 204 -24.51 -20.95 -19.63
CA GLY A 204 -23.44 -21.96 -19.61
C GLY A 204 -23.08 -22.51 -18.22
N CYS A 205 -23.74 -22.08 -17.15
CA CYS A 205 -23.54 -22.63 -15.81
C CYS A 205 -24.84 -22.62 -15.00
N ALA A 206 -25.03 -23.64 -14.15
CA ALA A 206 -26.18 -23.73 -13.25
C ALA A 206 -26.16 -22.64 -12.17
N VAL A 207 -24.98 -22.34 -11.62
CA VAL A 207 -24.76 -21.31 -10.60
C VAL A 207 -23.63 -20.38 -11.04
N GLU A 208 -23.92 -19.08 -11.17
CA GLU A 208 -22.93 -18.06 -11.50
C GLU A 208 -21.94 -17.87 -10.35
N SER A 209 -20.67 -18.14 -10.61
CA SER A 209 -19.57 -17.84 -9.70
C SER A 209 -18.72 -16.69 -10.25
N ARG A 210 -17.96 -16.03 -9.36
CA ARG A 210 -16.90 -15.11 -9.78
C ARG A 210 -15.94 -15.77 -10.79
N ASP A 211 -15.58 -17.02 -10.53
CA ASP A 211 -14.64 -17.76 -11.38
C ASP A 211 -15.26 -18.05 -12.74
N HIS A 212 -16.56 -18.34 -12.84
CA HIS A 212 -17.27 -18.38 -14.11
C HIS A 212 -17.21 -17.02 -14.82
N ILE A 213 -17.59 -15.92 -14.15
CA ILE A 213 -17.55 -14.56 -14.71
C ILE A 213 -16.16 -14.22 -15.26
N TRP A 214 -15.11 -14.61 -14.54
CA TRP A 214 -13.73 -14.26 -14.86
C TRP A 214 -13.07 -15.20 -15.86
N PHE A 215 -13.23 -16.52 -15.74
CA PHE A 215 -12.47 -17.49 -16.54
C PHE A 215 -13.25 -18.07 -17.74
N ASP A 216 -14.57 -18.21 -17.61
CA ASP A 216 -15.36 -19.10 -18.48
C ASP A 216 -16.42 -18.37 -19.28
N CYS A 217 -17.07 -17.37 -18.67
CA CYS A 217 -18.28 -16.77 -19.21
C CYS A 217 -18.00 -16.00 -20.50
N GLU A 218 -18.52 -16.46 -21.62
CA GLU A 218 -18.25 -15.86 -22.93
C GLU A 218 -18.85 -14.46 -23.11
N LEU A 219 -19.72 -14.03 -22.20
CA LEU A 219 -20.42 -12.75 -22.31
C LEU A 219 -19.58 -11.54 -21.93
N TRP A 220 -18.50 -11.72 -21.18
CA TRP A 220 -17.67 -10.63 -20.69
C TRP A 220 -16.44 -10.39 -21.58
N ILE A 221 -16.05 -9.11 -21.69
CA ILE A 221 -14.85 -8.73 -22.42
C ILE A 221 -13.62 -9.10 -21.59
N ARG A 222 -12.71 -9.89 -22.16
CA ARG A 222 -11.44 -10.26 -21.53
C ARG A 222 -10.31 -10.09 -22.51
N LYS A 223 -9.29 -9.31 -22.13
CA LYS A 223 -8.03 -9.22 -22.90
C LYS A 223 -7.06 -10.34 -22.54
N HIS A 224 -7.00 -10.68 -21.26
CA HIS A 224 -6.20 -11.77 -20.75
C HIS A 224 -7.10 -12.87 -20.16
N ARG A 225 -6.82 -14.12 -20.52
CA ARG A 225 -7.38 -15.32 -19.89
C ARG A 225 -6.19 -16.14 -19.38
N PRO A 226 -6.17 -16.50 -18.09
CA PRO A 226 -5.12 -17.37 -17.56
C PRO A 226 -5.10 -18.74 -18.27
N PRO A 227 -3.96 -19.45 -18.28
CA PRO A 227 -3.86 -20.78 -18.87
C PRO A 227 -4.86 -21.78 -18.27
N ASP A 228 -5.36 -22.73 -19.07
CA ASP A 228 -6.36 -23.71 -18.61
C ASP A 228 -5.89 -24.53 -17.40
N GLU A 229 -4.60 -24.87 -17.33
CA GLU A 229 -4.02 -25.57 -16.17
C GLU A 229 -4.18 -24.78 -14.85
N GLU A 230 -4.04 -23.45 -14.91
CA GLU A 230 -4.24 -22.57 -13.74
C GLU A 230 -5.71 -22.52 -13.34
N ILE A 231 -6.61 -22.44 -14.33
CA ILE A 231 -8.06 -22.44 -14.12
C ILE A 231 -8.48 -23.74 -13.42
N GLU A 232 -8.02 -24.88 -13.93
CA GLU A 232 -8.31 -26.21 -13.37
C GLU A 232 -7.70 -26.39 -11.97
N ARG A 233 -6.50 -25.87 -11.73
CA ARG A 233 -5.91 -25.86 -10.38
C ARG A 233 -6.77 -25.10 -9.39
N ARG A 234 -7.27 -23.91 -9.77
CA ARG A 234 -8.14 -23.08 -8.91
C ARG A 234 -9.49 -23.74 -8.66
N ARG A 235 -10.09 -24.39 -9.65
CA ARG A 235 -11.33 -25.18 -9.50
C ARG A 235 -11.18 -26.29 -8.46
N ARG A 236 -10.01 -26.93 -8.38
CA ARG A 236 -9.69 -27.94 -7.36
C ARG A 236 -9.46 -27.37 -5.95
N GLY A 237 -9.52 -26.05 -5.77
CA GLY A 237 -9.26 -25.38 -4.49
C GLY A 237 -7.79 -25.39 -4.08
N ASP A 238 -6.87 -25.69 -5.01
CA ASP A 238 -5.43 -25.68 -4.77
C ASP A 238 -4.89 -24.24 -4.86
N HIS A 239 -5.11 -23.51 -3.77
CA HIS A 239 -4.47 -22.24 -3.50
C HIS A 239 -3.11 -22.54 -2.85
N ARG A 240 -2.04 -22.65 -3.65
CA ARG A 240 -0.68 -23.04 -3.19
C ARG A 240 -0.35 -22.59 -1.76
N ARG A 241 0.04 -23.55 -0.90
CA ARG A 241 0.53 -23.32 0.47
C ARG A 241 1.90 -22.61 0.56
N ASN A 242 2.63 -22.46 -0.55
CA ASN A 242 3.99 -21.92 -0.59
C ASN A 242 4.11 -20.60 -1.38
N ALA A 243 3.06 -19.78 -1.42
CA ALA A 243 3.02 -18.50 -2.12
C ALA A 243 3.66 -17.33 -1.33
N LEU A 244 4.70 -17.61 -0.53
CA LEU A 244 5.48 -16.57 0.15
C LEU A 244 6.67 -16.09 -0.71
N ASP A 245 7.07 -16.84 -1.74
CA ASP A 245 8.28 -16.57 -2.54
C ASP A 245 8.02 -16.16 -4.00
N LEU A 246 6.79 -16.15 -4.48
CA LEU A 246 6.51 -15.75 -5.87
C LEU A 246 6.23 -14.25 -5.97
N ASP A 247 6.98 -13.59 -6.86
CA ASP A 247 6.66 -12.25 -7.32
C ASP A 247 5.24 -12.25 -7.90
N TRP A 248 4.45 -11.23 -7.61
CA TRP A 248 3.11 -11.08 -8.18
C TRP A 248 3.15 -10.99 -9.72
N ARG A 249 4.32 -10.66 -10.29
CA ARG A 249 4.59 -10.70 -11.74
C ARG A 249 4.65 -12.11 -12.33
N GLU A 250 4.81 -13.12 -11.49
CA GLU A 250 4.87 -14.55 -11.88
C GLU A 250 3.55 -15.29 -11.60
N SER A 251 2.54 -14.58 -11.07
CA SER A 251 1.19 -15.10 -10.92
C SER A 251 0.50 -15.15 -12.29
N PRO A 252 -0.10 -16.29 -12.67
CA PRO A 252 -0.93 -16.37 -13.86
C PRO A 252 -2.25 -15.60 -13.75
N VAL A 253 -2.58 -15.03 -12.58
CA VAL A 253 -3.63 -14.02 -12.41
C VAL A 253 -2.98 -12.72 -11.95
N ASN A 254 -2.87 -11.75 -12.86
CA ASN A 254 -2.37 -10.41 -12.55
C ASN A 254 -3.55 -9.51 -12.11
N ILE A 255 -3.34 -8.74 -11.04
CA ILE A 255 -4.35 -7.82 -10.52
C ILE A 255 -4.65 -6.67 -11.48
N ASP A 256 -3.68 -6.30 -12.34
CA ASP A 256 -3.88 -5.31 -13.39
C ASP A 256 -4.89 -5.82 -14.45
N ASP A 257 -4.89 -7.12 -14.77
CA ASP A 257 -5.86 -7.73 -15.69
C ASP A 257 -7.27 -7.68 -15.11
N VAL A 258 -7.40 -7.94 -13.80
CA VAL A 258 -8.67 -7.81 -13.08
C VAL A 258 -9.15 -6.35 -13.09
N ALA A 259 -8.24 -5.39 -12.91
CA ALA A 259 -8.56 -3.98 -12.96
C ALA A 259 -9.09 -3.58 -14.34
N GLU A 260 -8.40 -4.02 -15.39
CA GLU A 260 -8.78 -3.78 -16.78
C GLU A 260 -10.11 -4.43 -17.12
N PHE A 261 -10.34 -5.67 -16.69
CA PHE A 261 -11.62 -6.35 -16.83
C PHE A 261 -12.78 -5.54 -16.28
N LEU A 262 -12.66 -5.01 -15.05
CA LEU A 262 -13.73 -4.22 -14.43
C LEU A 262 -13.95 -2.86 -15.10
N GLN A 263 -12.92 -2.31 -15.77
CA GLN A 263 -13.05 -1.11 -16.58
C GLN A 263 -13.79 -1.40 -17.90
N LEU A 264 -13.46 -2.51 -18.55
CA LEU A 264 -14.12 -2.93 -19.78
C LEU A 264 -15.57 -3.38 -19.52
N ASN A 265 -15.85 -3.93 -18.34
CA ASN A 265 -17.15 -4.50 -17.97
C ASN A 265 -17.75 -3.74 -16.77
N PRO A 266 -18.36 -2.56 -16.96
CA PRO A 266 -18.83 -1.69 -15.87
C PRO A 266 -19.97 -2.31 -15.03
N ALA A 267 -20.72 -3.25 -15.61
CA ALA A 267 -21.77 -3.97 -14.90
C ALA A 267 -21.22 -5.08 -13.97
N ALA A 268 -20.02 -5.59 -14.22
CA ALA A 268 -19.44 -6.65 -13.40
C ALA A 268 -19.21 -6.19 -11.95
N ALA A 269 -19.50 -7.08 -11.00
CA ALA A 269 -19.42 -6.86 -9.55
C ALA A 269 -20.36 -5.76 -9.00
N THR A 270 -21.44 -5.44 -9.72
CA THR A 270 -22.46 -4.48 -9.28
C THR A 270 -23.74 -5.20 -8.84
N PHE A 271 -24.49 -4.57 -7.93
CA PHE A 271 -25.84 -5.02 -7.57
C PHE A 271 -26.83 -4.81 -8.73
N GLN A 272 -26.65 -3.71 -9.48
CA GLN A 272 -27.48 -3.36 -10.64
C GLN A 272 -27.49 -4.43 -11.72
N TRP A 273 -26.34 -5.06 -12.00
CA TRP A 273 -26.26 -6.16 -12.97
C TRP A 273 -27.17 -7.33 -12.58
N LEU A 274 -27.22 -7.65 -11.29
CA LEU A 274 -27.99 -8.80 -10.80
C LEU A 274 -29.47 -8.52 -10.85
N GLU A 275 -29.91 -7.34 -10.41
CA GLU A 275 -31.30 -6.92 -10.53
C GLU A 275 -31.76 -6.91 -11.99
N LEU A 276 -30.88 -6.48 -12.90
CA LEU A 276 -31.18 -6.51 -14.34
C LEU A 276 -31.33 -7.94 -14.86
N VAL A 277 -30.43 -8.85 -14.48
CA VAL A 277 -30.48 -10.26 -14.88
C VAL A 277 -31.70 -10.97 -14.27
N ASP A 278 -32.03 -10.69 -13.01
CA ASP A 278 -33.24 -11.20 -12.33
C ASP A 278 -34.49 -10.85 -13.14
N ARG A 279 -34.66 -9.57 -13.51
CA ARG A 279 -35.78 -9.10 -14.32
C ARG A 279 -35.79 -9.70 -15.73
N ALA A 280 -34.63 -9.78 -16.37
CA ALA A 280 -34.52 -10.34 -17.71
C ALA A 280 -34.86 -11.84 -17.76
N TYR A 281 -34.57 -12.59 -16.69
CA TYR A 281 -35.01 -13.97 -16.56
C TYR A 281 -36.51 -14.09 -16.25
N ALA A 282 -37.05 -13.24 -15.37
CA ALA A 282 -38.48 -13.22 -15.09
C ALA A 282 -39.30 -13.00 -16.38
N ASP A 283 -38.92 -11.99 -17.17
CA ASP A 283 -39.54 -11.70 -18.47
C ASP A 283 -39.51 -12.93 -19.41
N ARG A 284 -38.37 -13.64 -19.49
CA ARG A 284 -38.22 -14.85 -20.32
C ARG A 284 -39.06 -16.01 -19.81
N ASP A 285 -39.06 -16.24 -18.50
CA ASP A 285 -39.76 -17.36 -17.88
C ASP A 285 -41.30 -17.17 -17.97
N GLU A 286 -41.77 -15.91 -18.04
CA GLU A 286 -43.16 -15.55 -18.36
C GLU A 286 -43.54 -15.70 -19.84
N GLY A 287 -42.59 -16.06 -20.71
CA GLY A 287 -42.80 -16.21 -22.15
C GLY A 287 -43.02 -14.88 -22.87
N THR A 288 -42.74 -13.75 -22.22
CA THR A 288 -42.68 -12.45 -22.90
C THR A 288 -41.48 -12.49 -23.85
N GLY A 289 -41.66 -11.99 -25.08
CA GLY A 289 -40.63 -12.05 -26.13
C GLY A 289 -39.40 -11.18 -25.83
N GLU A 290 -38.95 -10.39 -26.79
CA GLU A 290 -37.90 -9.40 -26.49
C GLU A 290 -38.47 -8.26 -25.65
N THR A 291 -37.92 -8.07 -24.44
CA THR A 291 -38.28 -6.97 -23.55
C THR A 291 -37.14 -5.98 -23.40
N VAL A 292 -37.44 -4.83 -22.78
CA VAL A 292 -36.42 -3.84 -22.43
C VAL A 292 -35.36 -4.43 -21.49
N ASN A 293 -35.73 -5.35 -20.59
CA ASN A 293 -34.76 -5.95 -19.66
C ASN A 293 -33.85 -6.95 -20.37
N THR A 294 -34.40 -7.81 -21.24
CA THR A 294 -33.59 -8.75 -22.04
C THR A 294 -32.64 -7.99 -22.97
N PHE A 295 -33.11 -6.88 -23.58
CA PHE A 295 -32.27 -6.01 -24.41
C PHE A 295 -31.16 -5.35 -23.59
N LYS A 296 -31.47 -4.80 -22.41
CA LYS A 296 -30.46 -4.20 -21.51
C LYS A 296 -29.41 -5.22 -21.07
N ALA A 297 -29.81 -6.45 -20.73
CA ALA A 297 -28.87 -7.51 -20.37
C ALA A 297 -27.92 -7.85 -21.53
N ASP A 298 -28.45 -7.93 -22.76
CA ASP A 298 -27.67 -8.17 -23.97
C ASP A 298 -26.79 -6.96 -24.35
N MET A 299 -27.22 -5.72 -24.08
CA MET A 299 -26.41 -4.52 -24.27
C MET A 299 -25.15 -4.54 -23.41
N HIS A 300 -25.28 -4.85 -22.12
CA HIS A 300 -24.15 -4.85 -21.17
C HIS A 300 -23.15 -5.99 -21.40
N THR A 301 -23.55 -7.02 -22.15
CA THR A 301 -22.74 -8.22 -22.39
C THR A 301 -22.45 -8.41 -23.89
N LYS A 302 -23.36 -9.06 -24.62
CA LYS A 302 -23.19 -9.49 -26.01
C LYS A 302 -22.83 -8.33 -26.94
N VAL A 303 -23.59 -7.24 -26.90
CA VAL A 303 -23.40 -6.15 -27.86
C VAL A 303 -22.17 -5.34 -27.54
N ARG A 304 -21.90 -5.08 -26.25
CA ARG A 304 -20.65 -4.44 -25.82
C ARG A 304 -19.43 -5.27 -26.22
N LYS A 305 -19.46 -6.59 -26.01
CA LYS A 305 -18.38 -7.51 -26.42
C LYS A 305 -18.16 -7.46 -27.93
N ARG A 306 -19.22 -7.62 -28.74
CA ARG A 306 -19.13 -7.52 -30.20
C ARG A 306 -18.61 -6.17 -30.68
N ALA A 307 -18.96 -5.07 -29.99
CA ALA A 307 -18.44 -3.74 -30.32
C ALA A 307 -16.93 -3.65 -30.02
N TYR A 308 -16.50 -4.17 -28.87
CA TYR A 308 -15.09 -4.22 -28.50
C TYR A 308 -14.24 -5.09 -29.45
N GLU A 309 -14.74 -6.26 -29.84
CA GLU A 309 -14.07 -7.16 -30.80
C GLU A 309 -13.91 -6.49 -32.17
N ARG A 310 -14.97 -5.86 -32.68
CA ARG A 310 -14.91 -5.07 -33.93
C ARG A 310 -13.91 -3.92 -33.83
N TRP A 311 -13.88 -3.21 -32.70
CA TRP A 311 -12.92 -2.14 -32.48
C TRP A 311 -11.48 -2.66 -32.48
N THR A 312 -11.23 -3.80 -31.83
CA THR A 312 -9.89 -4.43 -31.76
C THR A 312 -9.43 -4.94 -33.13
N GLN A 313 -10.34 -5.50 -33.93
CA GLN A 313 -10.05 -5.91 -35.30
C GLN A 313 -9.71 -4.71 -36.21
N ALA A 314 -10.38 -3.58 -36.02
CA ALA A 314 -10.11 -2.35 -36.77
C ALA A 314 -8.85 -1.61 -36.29
N HIS A 315 -8.42 -1.85 -35.05
CA HIS A 315 -7.25 -1.22 -34.43
C HIS A 315 -6.32 -2.29 -33.83
N PRO A 316 -5.74 -3.18 -34.66
CA PRO A 316 -4.79 -4.16 -34.17
C PRO A 316 -3.61 -3.39 -33.54
N THR A 317 -3.47 -3.51 -32.23
CA THR A 317 -2.32 -2.98 -31.50
C THR A 317 -1.06 -3.65 -32.06
N ARG A 318 -0.10 -2.83 -32.54
CA ARG A 318 1.27 -3.27 -32.86
C ARG A 318 2.00 -3.75 -31.61
#